data_AF-A0AAV5TFP6-F1
#
_entry.id   AF-A0AAV5TFP6-F1
#
_cell.length_a   1.000
_cell.length_b   1.000
_cell.length_c   1.000
_cell.angle_alpha   90.00
_cell.angle_beta   90.00
_cell.angle_gamma   90.00
#
_symmetry.space_group_name_H-M   'P 1'
#
loop_
_entity.id
_entity.type
_entity.pdbx_description
1 polymer ?
#
loop_
_entity_poly.entity_id
_entity_poly.type
_entity_poly.pdbx_seq_one_letter_code
_entity_poly.pdbx_strand_id
1 'polypeptide(L)'
;GNRTWVLLLLTLPFPIFKACCTPLFFFNSDLHILFLDPGIYSDRFLYQNMFHAVNNTIVTCFPMALYAFIFGDILRNRRNIANRNPFVNRAAFMLSVQSGFIVLIHLNTCIVYEITQYISTAEVVLYAVHIGWMLMHGLPPFIYLYFNQSIRRGVLSQILP
;
A
#
# COMPACT_ATOMS: atom_id res chain seq x y z
N GLY A 1 -25.21 -5.04 10.61
CA GLY A 1 -24.16 -5.94 11.11
C GLY A 1 -23.81 -7.05 10.14
N ASN A 2 -24.73 -7.98 9.83
CA ASN A 2 -24.40 -9.24 9.15
C ASN A 2 -23.81 -9.10 7.72
N ARG A 3 -24.23 -8.08 6.95
CA ARG A 3 -23.72 -7.83 5.59
C ARG A 3 -22.22 -7.50 5.55
N THR A 4 -21.72 -6.78 6.55
CA THR A 4 -20.29 -6.43 6.65
C THR A 4 -19.44 -7.67 6.89
N TRP A 5 -19.90 -8.58 7.77
CA TRP A 5 -19.22 -9.85 8.04
C TRP A 5 -19.14 -10.72 6.78
N VAL A 6 -20.21 -10.79 5.99
CA VAL A 6 -20.21 -11.53 4.71
C VAL A 6 -19.19 -10.94 3.73
N LEU A 7 -19.11 -9.62 3.61
CA LEU A 7 -18.12 -8.97 2.73
C LEU A 7 -16.68 -9.20 3.20
N LEU A 8 -16.43 -9.20 4.51
CA LEU A 8 -15.11 -9.53 5.07
C LEU A 8 -14.75 -11.00 4.86
N LEU A 9 -15.72 -11.91 5.00
CA LEU A 9 -15.50 -13.33 4.71
C LEU A 9 -15.18 -13.56 3.23
N LEU A 10 -15.77 -12.78 2.32
CA LEU A 10 -15.50 -12.87 0.89
C LEU A 10 -14.04 -12.54 0.53
N THR A 11 -13.32 -11.77 1.36
CA THR A 11 -11.91 -11.45 1.09
C THR A 11 -10.93 -12.50 1.58
N LEU A 12 -11.35 -13.47 2.41
CA LEU A 12 -10.48 -14.50 3.00
C LEU A 12 -10.01 -15.62 2.06
N PRO A 13 -10.78 -16.08 1.05
CA PRO A 13 -10.33 -17.16 0.17
C PRO A 13 -9.01 -16.86 -0.55
N PHE A 14 -8.80 -15.61 -0.95
CA PHE A 14 -7.59 -15.19 -1.67
C PHE A 14 -6.29 -15.28 -0.83
N PRO A 15 -6.19 -14.69 0.38
CA PRO A 15 -5.03 -14.87 1.23
C PRO A 15 -4.85 -16.31 1.72
N ILE A 16 -5.94 -17.07 1.92
CA ILE A 16 -5.86 -18.50 2.26
C ILE A 16 -5.21 -19.29 1.12
N PHE A 17 -5.65 -19.07 -0.13
CA PHE A 17 -5.03 -19.68 -1.29
C PHE A 17 -3.53 -19.36 -1.38
N LYS A 18 -3.13 -18.10 -1.15
CA LYS A 18 -1.70 -17.74 -1.13
C LYS A 18 -0.92 -18.45 -0.03
N ALA A 19 -1.45 -18.46 1.18
CA ALA A 19 -0.77 -19.05 2.34
C ALA A 19 -0.57 -20.57 2.19
N CYS A 20 -1.52 -21.25 1.55
CA CYS A 20 -1.49 -22.72 1.40
C CYS A 20 -0.87 -23.20 0.07
N CYS A 21 -0.95 -22.41 -1.01
CA CYS A 21 -0.61 -22.87 -2.36
C CYS A 21 0.57 -22.14 -3.00
N THR A 22 1.20 -21.18 -2.31
CA THR A 22 2.39 -20.49 -2.84
C THR A 22 3.55 -20.52 -1.84
N PRO A 23 4.81 -20.50 -2.30
CA PRO A 23 5.97 -20.45 -1.40
C PRO A 23 5.88 -19.24 -0.46
N LEU A 24 6.07 -19.52 0.83
CA LEU A 24 6.00 -18.53 1.91
C LEU A 24 7.33 -17.78 2.06
N PHE A 25 7.26 -16.62 2.70
CA PHE A 25 8.44 -15.86 3.10
C PHE A 25 9.02 -16.42 4.40
N PHE A 26 10.34 -16.57 4.43
CA PHE A 26 11.10 -16.94 5.61
C PHE A 26 11.97 -15.77 6.06
N PHE A 27 12.14 -15.65 7.37
CA PHE A 27 13.03 -14.64 7.92
C PHE A 27 14.47 -15.10 7.73
N ASN A 28 15.25 -14.30 7.00
CA ASN A 28 16.67 -14.50 6.85
C ASN A 28 17.40 -13.73 7.96
N SER A 29 18.13 -14.45 8.83
CA SER A 29 18.83 -13.85 9.97
C SER A 29 20.02 -12.97 9.57
N ASP A 30 20.65 -13.26 8.44
CA ASP A 30 21.84 -12.53 7.99
C ASP A 30 21.43 -11.19 7.37
N LEU A 31 20.35 -11.19 6.59
CA LEU A 31 19.80 -10.02 5.90
C LEU A 31 18.74 -9.27 6.72
N HIS A 32 18.34 -9.80 7.89
CA HIS A 32 17.34 -9.23 8.81
C HIS A 32 16.00 -8.87 8.16
N ILE A 33 15.60 -9.58 7.11
CA ILE A 33 14.39 -9.30 6.33
C ILE A 33 13.76 -10.60 5.84
N LEU A 34 12.46 -10.52 5.51
CA LEU A 34 11.72 -11.63 4.93
C LEU A 34 12.09 -11.81 3.46
N PHE A 35 12.51 -13.01 3.11
CA PHE A 35 12.89 -13.41 1.77
C PHE A 35 12.14 -14.66 1.34
N LEU A 36 12.01 -14.84 0.02
CA LEU A 36 11.48 -16.05 -0.55
C LEU A 36 12.45 -17.23 -0.44
N ASP A 37 13.75 -16.96 -0.57
CA ASP A 37 14.80 -17.93 -0.37
C ASP A 37 15.04 -18.14 1.14
N PRO A 38 14.85 -19.36 1.67
CA PRO A 38 15.11 -19.65 3.08
C PRO A 38 16.61 -19.70 3.43
N GLY A 39 17.53 -19.65 2.46
CA GLY A 39 18.99 -19.64 2.70
C GLY A 39 19.58 -20.97 3.17
N ILE A 40 18.82 -22.07 3.06
CA ILE A 40 19.21 -23.39 3.59
C ILE A 40 20.04 -24.20 2.58
N TYR A 41 19.81 -24.01 1.27
CA TYR A 41 20.50 -24.72 0.20
C TYR A 41 20.89 -23.74 -0.92
N SER A 42 22.19 -23.44 -1.05
CA SER A 42 22.70 -22.45 -2.00
C SER A 42 22.45 -22.80 -3.47
N ASP A 43 22.40 -24.09 -3.82
CA ASP A 43 22.50 -24.53 -5.23
C ASP A 43 21.49 -25.61 -5.64
N ARG A 44 20.56 -26.00 -4.77
CA ARG A 44 19.67 -27.15 -5.06
C ARG A 44 18.30 -26.78 -5.61
N PHE A 45 17.75 -25.65 -5.19
CA PHE A 45 16.37 -25.28 -5.50
C PHE A 45 16.26 -23.79 -5.79
N LEU A 46 15.55 -23.46 -6.87
CA LEU A 46 15.22 -22.08 -7.20
C LEU A 46 13.92 -21.70 -6.47
N TYR A 47 14.03 -20.93 -5.41
CA TYR A 47 12.88 -20.42 -4.66
C TYR A 47 12.33 -19.17 -5.35
N GLN A 48 11.34 -19.35 -6.24
CA GLN A 48 10.67 -18.26 -6.95
C GLN A 48 9.15 -18.36 -6.84
N ASN A 49 8.50 -17.21 -6.68
CA ASN A 49 7.05 -17.10 -6.55
C ASN A 49 6.53 -16.06 -7.54
N MET A 50 6.42 -16.48 -8.81
CA MET A 50 5.98 -15.60 -9.88
C MET A 50 4.55 -15.08 -9.66
N PHE A 51 3.70 -15.86 -8.98
CA PHE A 51 2.37 -15.42 -8.59
C PHE A 51 2.42 -14.23 -7.62
N HIS A 52 3.32 -14.27 -6.63
CA HIS A 52 3.55 -13.15 -5.72
C HIS A 52 4.01 -11.90 -6.47
N ALA A 53 5.00 -12.02 -7.36
CA ALA A 53 5.49 -10.90 -8.16
C ALA A 53 4.40 -10.24 -9.00
N VAL A 54 3.63 -11.05 -9.74
CA VAL A 54 2.52 -10.55 -10.54
C VAL A 54 1.47 -9.89 -9.65
N ASN A 55 1.10 -10.53 -8.54
CA ASN A 55 0.15 -9.96 -7.60
C ASN A 55 0.62 -8.62 -7.04
N ASN A 56 1.82 -8.53 -6.48
CA ASN A 56 2.30 -7.31 -5.84
C ASN A 56 2.45 -6.17 -6.84
N THR A 57 2.82 -6.50 -8.07
CA THR A 57 2.85 -5.54 -9.17
C THR A 57 1.44 -5.04 -9.50
N ILE A 58 0.47 -5.94 -9.72
CA ILE A 58 -0.89 -5.55 -10.10
C ILE A 58 -1.60 -4.80 -8.96
N VAL A 59 -1.51 -5.31 -7.73
CA VAL A 59 -2.18 -4.74 -6.55
C VAL A 59 -1.68 -3.34 -6.23
N THR A 60 -0.46 -2.98 -6.62
CA THR A 60 0.08 -1.63 -6.41
C THR A 60 -0.08 -0.72 -7.63
N CYS A 61 0.18 -1.23 -8.84
CA CYS A 61 0.05 -0.45 -10.08
C CYS A 61 -1.40 -0.11 -10.42
N PHE A 62 -2.34 -1.02 -10.19
CA PHE A 62 -3.75 -0.80 -10.56
C PHE A 62 -4.39 0.34 -9.75
N PRO A 63 -4.30 0.39 -8.40
CA PRO A 63 -4.76 1.55 -7.64
C PRO A 63 -4.05 2.83 -8.05
N MET A 64 -2.73 2.80 -8.32
CA MET A 64 -2.00 3.98 -8.78
C MET A 64 -2.60 4.54 -10.09
N ALA A 65 -2.88 3.69 -11.06
CA ALA A 65 -3.50 4.09 -12.32
C ALA A 65 -4.90 4.70 -12.10
N LEU A 66 -5.72 4.09 -11.24
CA LEU A 66 -7.04 4.62 -10.90
C LEU A 66 -6.96 5.98 -10.20
N TYR A 67 -6.07 6.14 -9.24
CA TYR A 67 -5.91 7.42 -8.53
C TYR A 67 -5.34 8.50 -9.44
N ALA A 68 -4.38 8.17 -10.32
CA ALA A 68 -3.89 9.10 -11.34
C ALA A 68 -5.01 9.55 -12.28
N PHE A 69 -5.88 8.63 -12.71
CA PHE A 69 -7.04 8.93 -13.53
C PHE A 69 -8.03 9.87 -12.80
N ILE A 70 -8.44 9.51 -11.57
CA ILE A 70 -9.36 10.33 -10.76
C ILE A 70 -8.77 11.72 -10.51
N PHE A 71 -7.47 11.79 -10.16
CA PHE A 71 -6.80 13.05 -9.92
C PHE A 71 -6.74 13.91 -11.18
N GLY A 72 -6.44 13.32 -12.34
CA GLY A 72 -6.48 13.98 -13.64
C GLY A 72 -7.85 14.53 -13.99
N ASP A 73 -8.92 13.76 -13.73
CA ASP A 73 -10.30 14.22 -13.97
C ASP A 73 -10.67 15.41 -13.08
N ILE A 74 -10.32 15.37 -11.78
CA ILE A 74 -10.54 16.49 -10.86
C ILE A 74 -9.78 17.73 -11.30
N LEU A 75 -8.53 17.60 -11.77
CA LEU A 75 -7.76 18.73 -12.28
C LEU A 75 -8.39 19.33 -13.53
N ARG A 76 -8.84 18.49 -14.47
CA ARG A 76 -9.49 18.92 -15.71
C ARG A 76 -10.82 19.64 -15.44
N ASN A 77 -11.63 19.09 -14.54
CA ASN A 77 -12.97 19.59 -14.24
C ASN A 77 -13.00 20.66 -13.14
N ARG A 78 -11.82 21.06 -12.61
CA ARG A 78 -11.69 21.98 -11.47
C ARG A 78 -12.47 23.27 -11.64
N ARG A 79 -12.41 23.90 -12.82
CA ARG A 79 -13.14 25.15 -13.13
C ARG A 79 -14.66 24.95 -13.18
N ASN A 80 -15.12 23.90 -13.84
CA ASN A 80 -16.55 23.62 -14.01
C ASN A 80 -17.23 23.22 -12.69
N ILE A 81 -16.53 22.45 -11.86
CA ILE A 81 -17.03 21.99 -10.56
C ILE A 81 -16.94 23.09 -9.49
N ALA A 82 -15.89 23.94 -9.52
CA ALA A 82 -15.77 25.08 -8.60
C ALA A 82 -16.95 26.06 -8.69
N ASN A 83 -17.51 26.24 -9.89
CA ASN A 83 -18.68 27.09 -10.11
C ASN A 83 -19.98 26.50 -9.53
N ARG A 84 -20.08 25.19 -9.34
CA ARG A 84 -21.27 24.52 -8.79
C ARG A 84 -21.23 24.35 -7.28
N ASN A 85 -20.11 23.84 -6.73
CA ASN A 85 -20.02 23.59 -5.29
C ASN A 85 -18.55 23.58 -4.80
N PRO A 86 -18.00 24.73 -4.37
CA PRO A 86 -16.58 24.88 -4.08
C PRO A 86 -16.11 24.07 -2.85
N PHE A 87 -16.99 23.84 -1.87
CA PHE A 87 -16.67 23.07 -0.66
C PHE A 87 -16.48 21.57 -0.96
N VAL A 88 -17.40 20.99 -1.73
CA VAL A 88 -17.32 19.59 -2.17
C VAL A 88 -16.09 19.38 -3.06
N ASN A 89 -15.79 20.33 -3.95
CA ASN A 89 -14.60 20.30 -4.79
C ASN A 89 -13.29 20.28 -3.98
N ARG A 90 -13.19 21.16 -2.97
CA ARG A 90 -12.01 21.24 -2.10
C ARG A 90 -11.83 19.95 -1.29
N ALA A 91 -12.92 19.39 -0.75
CA ALA A 91 -12.87 18.14 0.00
C ALA A 91 -12.45 16.96 -0.88
N ALA A 92 -13.06 16.81 -2.06
CA ALA A 92 -12.70 15.76 -3.03
C ALA A 92 -11.23 15.88 -3.46
N PHE A 93 -10.76 17.09 -3.78
CA PHE A 93 -9.38 17.34 -4.14
C PHE A 93 -8.40 16.97 -3.01
N MET A 94 -8.68 17.39 -1.77
CA MET A 94 -7.83 17.05 -0.62
C MET A 94 -7.80 15.54 -0.36
N LEU A 95 -8.93 14.84 -0.48
CA LEU A 95 -8.99 13.39 -0.37
C LEU A 95 -8.17 12.70 -1.47
N SER A 96 -8.27 13.16 -2.72
CA SER A 96 -7.48 12.61 -3.83
C SER A 96 -5.98 12.85 -3.65
N VAL A 97 -5.57 14.04 -3.19
CA VAL A 97 -4.16 14.33 -2.86
C VAL A 97 -3.66 13.41 -1.76
N GLN A 98 -4.42 13.28 -0.68
CA GLN A 98 -4.08 12.40 0.44
C GLN A 98 -3.92 10.95 -0.03
N SER A 99 -4.92 10.40 -0.72
CA SER A 99 -4.86 9.01 -1.19
C SER A 99 -3.75 8.82 -2.22
N GLY A 100 -3.46 9.82 -3.04
CA GLY A 100 -2.34 9.83 -3.97
C GLY A 100 -0.99 9.65 -3.27
N PHE A 101 -0.73 10.38 -2.17
CA PHE A 101 0.48 10.19 -1.37
C PHE A 101 0.59 8.77 -0.80
N ILE A 102 -0.50 8.24 -0.24
CA ILE A 102 -0.52 6.89 0.33
C ILE A 102 -0.20 5.85 -0.75
N VAL A 103 -0.84 5.94 -1.91
CA VAL A 103 -0.67 4.98 -3.01
C VAL A 103 0.72 5.08 -3.64
N LEU A 104 1.30 6.28 -3.75
CA LEU A 104 2.67 6.47 -4.24
C LEU A 104 3.69 5.80 -3.32
N ILE A 105 3.56 5.98 -2.01
CA ILE A 105 4.46 5.36 -1.02
C ILE A 105 4.29 3.84 -1.04
N HIS A 106 3.04 3.36 -1.13
CA HIS A 106 2.74 1.94 -1.24
C HIS A 106 3.37 1.31 -2.49
N LEU A 107 3.20 1.94 -3.66
CA LEU A 107 3.79 1.50 -4.92
C LEU A 107 5.33 1.45 -4.85
N ASN A 108 5.96 2.53 -4.38
CA ASN A 108 7.42 2.59 -4.29
C ASN A 108 7.96 1.47 -3.40
N THR A 109 7.39 1.31 -2.22
CA THR A 109 7.83 0.30 -1.26
C THR A 109 7.65 -1.12 -1.81
N CYS A 110 6.50 -1.42 -2.43
CA CYS A 110 6.24 -2.74 -2.99
C CYS A 110 7.14 -3.06 -4.18
N ILE A 111 7.37 -2.13 -5.10
CA ILE A 111 8.27 -2.35 -6.25
C ILE A 111 9.70 -2.57 -5.78
N VAL A 112 10.21 -1.73 -4.89
CA VAL A 112 11.60 -1.86 -4.42
C VAL A 112 11.77 -3.17 -3.66
N TYR A 113 10.83 -3.53 -2.78
CA TYR A 113 10.84 -4.83 -2.11
C TYR A 113 10.82 -5.99 -3.10
N GLU A 114 9.94 -5.96 -4.11
CA GLU A 114 9.87 -7.03 -5.12
C GLU A 114 11.20 -7.18 -5.88
N ILE A 115 11.84 -6.07 -6.26
CA ILE A 115 13.16 -6.09 -6.93
C ILE A 115 14.19 -6.79 -6.03
N THR A 116 14.21 -6.48 -4.73
CA THR A 116 15.17 -7.10 -3.81
C THR A 116 14.98 -8.61 -3.68
N GLN A 117 13.78 -9.15 -3.93
CA GLN A 117 13.53 -10.60 -3.90
C GLN A 117 14.21 -11.38 -5.04
N TYR A 118 14.51 -10.71 -6.16
CA TYR A 118 15.09 -11.35 -7.35
C TYR A 118 16.51 -10.89 -7.67
N ILE A 119 16.91 -9.74 -7.15
CA ILE A 119 18.22 -9.13 -7.43
C ILE A 119 18.92 -8.90 -6.10
N SER A 120 20.15 -9.42 -5.98
CA SER A 120 21.01 -9.13 -4.83
C SER A 120 21.30 -7.64 -4.77
N THR A 121 21.08 -7.05 -3.59
CA THR A 121 21.25 -5.61 -3.34
C THR A 121 22.07 -5.39 -2.08
N ALA A 122 22.65 -4.20 -1.93
CA ALA A 122 23.42 -3.85 -0.74
C ALA A 122 22.54 -3.83 0.52
N GLU A 123 23.10 -4.19 1.68
CA GLU A 123 22.38 -4.23 2.97
C GLU A 123 21.69 -2.90 3.32
N VAL A 124 22.31 -1.77 2.99
CA VAL A 124 21.74 -0.43 3.19
C VAL A 124 20.39 -0.29 2.46
N VAL A 125 20.27 -0.87 1.26
CA VAL A 125 19.02 -0.86 0.49
C VAL A 125 17.98 -1.73 1.18
N LEU A 126 18.36 -2.90 1.69
CA LEU A 126 17.44 -3.80 2.41
C LEU A 126 16.86 -3.14 3.67
N TYR A 127 17.68 -2.45 4.46
CA TYR A 127 17.19 -1.68 5.61
C TYR A 127 16.27 -0.53 5.19
N ALA A 128 16.61 0.19 4.11
CA ALA A 128 15.75 1.25 3.58
C ALA A 128 14.38 0.71 3.13
N VAL A 129 14.35 -0.46 2.49
CA VAL A 129 13.11 -1.15 2.10
C VAL A 129 12.30 -1.54 3.33
N HIS A 130 12.94 -2.08 4.36
CA HIS A 130 12.26 -2.47 5.59
C HIS A 130 11.65 -1.26 6.32
N ILE A 131 12.38 -0.14 6.38
CA ILE A 131 11.86 1.13 6.90
C ILE A 131 10.71 1.64 6.05
N GLY A 132 10.83 1.59 4.72
CA GLY A 132 9.75 1.95 3.79
C GLY A 132 8.48 1.13 4.05
N TRP A 133 8.63 -0.17 4.31
CA TRP A 133 7.52 -1.06 4.66
C TRP A 133 6.86 -0.67 5.99
N MET A 134 7.64 -0.35 7.01
CA MET A 134 7.10 0.18 8.27
C MET A 134 6.35 1.51 8.07
N LEU A 135 6.92 2.43 7.28
CA LEU A 135 6.32 3.72 6.99
C LEU A 135 5.02 3.59 6.18
N MET A 136 4.94 2.64 5.23
CA MET A 136 3.72 2.38 4.47
C MET A 136 2.51 2.13 5.38
N HIS A 137 2.70 1.36 6.47
CA HIS A 137 1.62 1.06 7.42
C HIS A 137 1.45 2.15 8.49
N GLY A 138 2.55 2.79 8.90
CA GLY A 138 2.54 3.78 9.99
C GLY A 138 2.17 5.20 9.59
N LEU A 139 2.39 5.60 8.33
CA LEU A 139 2.21 6.97 7.86
C LEU A 139 0.74 7.39 7.58
N PRO A 140 -0.18 6.52 7.13
CA PRO A 140 -1.54 6.93 6.77
C PRO A 140 -2.29 7.73 7.86
N PRO A 141 -2.25 7.37 9.16
CA PRO A 141 -2.83 8.19 10.24
C PRO A 141 -2.33 9.65 10.25
N PHE A 142 -1.02 9.86 10.06
CA PHE A 142 -0.44 11.19 10.02
C PHE A 142 -0.87 11.98 8.79
N ILE A 143 -0.99 11.31 7.63
CA ILE A 143 -1.52 11.92 6.40
C ILE A 143 -2.99 12.33 6.60
N TYR A 144 -3.81 11.49 7.25
CA TYR A 144 -5.21 11.81 7.58
C TYR A 144 -5.30 13.03 8.48
N LEU A 145 -4.49 13.08 9.55
CA LEU A 145 -4.47 14.23 10.45
C LEU A 145 -3.99 15.51 9.75
N TYR A 146 -3.04 15.42 8.83
CA TYR A 146 -2.54 16.61 8.13
C TYR A 146 -3.56 17.18 7.14
N PHE A 147 -4.14 16.33 6.28
CA PHE A 147 -5.00 16.78 5.17
C PHE A 147 -6.50 16.81 5.48
N ASN A 148 -7.00 16.01 6.42
CA ASN A 148 -8.43 15.85 6.66
C ASN A 148 -8.91 16.61 7.90
N GLN A 149 -9.50 17.79 7.67
CA GLN A 149 -10.03 18.63 8.74
C GLN A 149 -11.16 17.96 9.55
N SER A 150 -11.99 17.14 8.92
CA SER A 150 -13.07 16.41 9.61
C SER A 150 -12.52 15.40 10.59
N ILE A 151 -11.48 14.65 10.19
CA ILE A 151 -10.78 13.70 11.09
C ILE A 151 -10.15 14.44 12.25
N ARG A 152 -9.42 15.55 12.01
CA ARG A 152 -8.86 16.37 13.10
C ARG A 152 -9.91 16.83 14.10
N ARG A 153 -11.05 17.33 13.60
CA ARG A 153 -12.16 17.79 14.45
C ARG A 153 -12.75 16.63 15.27
N GLY A 154 -12.94 15.47 14.65
CA GLY A 154 -13.42 14.27 15.34
C GLY A 154 -12.47 13.78 16.44
N VAL A 155 -11.16 13.77 16.16
CA VAL A 155 -10.14 13.43 17.15
C VAL A 155 -10.11 14.45 18.28
N LEU A 156 -10.14 15.75 17.96
CA LEU A 156 -10.20 16.82 18.98
C LEU A 156 -11.44 16.70 19.87
N SER A 157 -12.62 16.38 19.32
CA SER A 157 -13.84 16.19 20.12
C SER A 157 -13.85 14.95 20.99
N GLN A 158 -12.96 13.99 20.74
CA GLN A 158 -12.78 12.81 21.59
C GLN A 158 -11.74 13.04 22.69
N ILE A 159 -10.78 13.94 22.46
CA ILE A 159 -9.70 14.26 23.40
C ILE A 159 -10.13 15.39 24.36
N LEU A 160 -10.84 16.39 23.85
CA LEU A 160 -11.35 17.49 24.66
C LEU A 160 -12.73 17.11 25.22
N PRO A 161 -12.95 17.26 26.54
CA PRO A 161 -14.25 17.01 27.18
C PRO A 161 -15.34 17.97 26.71
#